data_AF-A0A9E5DGE2-F1
#
_entry.id   AF-A0A9E5DGE2-F1
#
_cell.length_a   1.000
_cell.length_b   1.000
_cell.length_c   1.000
_cell.angle_alpha   90.00
_cell.angle_beta   90.00
_cell.angle_gamma   90.00
#
_symmetry.space_group_name_H-M   'P 1'
#
loop_
_entity.id
_entity.type
_entity.pdbx_description
1 polymer ?
#
loop_
_entity_poly.entity_id
_entity_poly.type
_entity_poly.pdbx_seq_one_letter_code
_entity_poly.pdbx_strand_id
1 'polypeptide(L)'
;MIGIDIGGANLKVVDDAGVHIHYCPLWQGAPLAALLKPYAGEDAAVVMSGELADCFTNKMDGIRWIVGAVREVIPAAVFYGTDAAFHTRPVPALAAANWLASADYLREDYADAVLLDVGSTTADVIPLNCFEDLKGLTDTRRLQERYLVYTGMLRTNVATLVSSVTLDGTVTPVSTEYFASSADAHLVLGHIAPEDYTSPAPDNGEKTPEAALRRLARVVCADLDEIGESGARTVARQFWDAQRTVIARAVEHAVSRSGAGRLITAGIGADLFARELGGVTLDEEIGEVSDALPAYAVREVALRRAGGT
;
A
#
# COMPACT_ATOMS: atom_id res chain seq x y z
N MET A 1 3.85 17.47 -17.99
CA MET A 1 2.79 17.07 -17.01
C MET A 1 3.31 15.92 -16.18
N ILE A 2 3.31 16.09 -14.86
CA ILE A 2 3.78 15.11 -13.88
C ILE A 2 2.60 14.49 -13.12
N GLY A 3 2.83 13.30 -12.58
CA GLY A 3 1.92 12.60 -11.68
C GLY A 3 2.41 12.67 -10.24
N ILE A 4 1.50 12.90 -9.30
CA ILE A 4 1.84 13.02 -7.88
C ILE A 4 0.90 12.16 -7.05
N ASP A 5 1.45 11.27 -6.21
CA ASP A 5 0.73 10.54 -5.16
C ASP A 5 1.21 11.03 -3.79
N ILE A 6 0.28 11.62 -3.03
CA ILE A 6 0.51 12.15 -1.70
C ILE A 6 -0.06 11.17 -0.67
N GLY A 7 0.80 10.25 -0.24
CA GLY A 7 0.50 9.32 0.84
C GLY A 7 0.66 9.94 2.22
N GLY A 8 0.33 9.17 3.26
CA GLY A 8 0.52 9.63 4.64
C GLY A 8 2.00 9.76 5.04
N ALA A 9 2.86 8.88 4.52
CA ALA A 9 4.26 8.76 4.89
C ALA A 9 5.26 9.19 3.81
N ASN A 10 4.83 9.13 2.54
CA ASN A 10 5.70 9.34 1.39
C ASN A 10 4.96 10.18 0.35
N LEU A 11 5.73 10.98 -0.37
CA LEU A 11 5.35 11.68 -1.58
C LEU A 11 6.03 10.97 -2.74
N LYS A 12 5.26 10.55 -3.74
CA LYS A 12 5.79 9.95 -4.98
C LYS A 12 5.47 10.86 -6.15
N VAL A 13 6.46 11.14 -6.98
CA VAL A 13 6.32 11.96 -8.18
C VAL A 13 6.83 11.17 -9.38
N VAL A 14 6.07 11.20 -10.47
CA VAL A 14 6.44 10.57 -11.75
C VAL A 14 6.45 11.64 -12.83
N ASP A 15 7.58 11.77 -13.50
CA ASP A 15 7.80 12.69 -14.63
C ASP A 15 8.43 11.96 -15.82
N ASP A 16 8.90 12.70 -16.83
CA ASP A 16 9.57 12.12 -18.00
C ASP A 16 10.97 11.55 -17.68
N ALA A 17 11.56 11.91 -16.53
CA ALA A 17 12.85 11.42 -16.08
C ALA A 17 12.75 10.16 -15.21
N GLY A 18 11.58 9.87 -14.64
CA GLY A 18 11.28 8.62 -13.94
C GLY A 18 10.50 8.81 -12.65
N VAL A 19 10.75 7.91 -11.69
CA VAL A 19 10.11 7.88 -10.37
C VAL A 19 10.97 8.58 -9.33
N HIS A 20 10.35 9.46 -8.54
CA HIS A 20 10.98 10.15 -7.42
C HIS A 20 10.19 9.91 -6.14
N ILE A 21 10.83 9.33 -5.13
CA ILE A 21 10.20 9.01 -3.84
C ILE A 21 10.83 9.85 -2.74
N HIS A 22 9.98 10.61 -2.04
CA HIS A 22 10.38 11.48 -0.94
C HIS A 22 9.71 11.03 0.35
N TYR A 23 10.49 10.89 1.43
CA TYR A 23 9.93 10.69 2.76
C TYR A 23 9.17 11.96 3.20
N CYS A 24 7.86 11.82 3.44
CA CYS A 24 6.93 12.91 3.70
C CYS A 24 5.90 12.51 4.78
N PRO A 25 6.29 12.41 6.06
CA PRO A 25 5.39 12.01 7.14
C PRO A 25 4.43 13.15 7.50
N LEU A 26 3.24 13.16 6.89
CA LEU A 26 2.26 14.25 7.08
C LEU A 26 1.86 14.42 8.55
N TRP A 27 1.80 13.33 9.32
CA TRP A 27 1.49 13.36 10.76
C TRP A 27 2.55 14.09 11.61
N GLN A 28 3.74 14.36 11.06
CA GLN A 28 4.81 15.13 11.71
C GLN A 28 4.90 16.57 11.17
N GLY A 29 3.93 17.02 10.37
CA GLY A 29 3.97 18.35 9.75
C GLY A 29 5.00 18.46 8.63
N ALA A 30 5.18 17.40 7.83
CA ALA A 30 6.15 17.37 6.74
C ALA A 30 6.03 18.58 5.79
N PRO A 31 7.15 19.13 5.30
CA PRO A 31 7.17 20.35 4.48
C PRO A 31 6.81 20.05 3.02
N LEU A 32 5.58 19.60 2.76
CA LEU A 32 5.09 19.16 1.45
C LEU A 32 5.38 20.18 0.33
N ALA A 33 5.07 21.46 0.54
CA ALA A 33 5.37 22.51 -0.43
C ALA A 33 6.87 22.62 -0.74
N ALA A 34 7.74 22.49 0.26
CA ALA A 34 9.20 22.54 0.03
C ALA A 34 9.69 21.35 -0.80
N LEU A 35 9.16 20.15 -0.54
CA LEU A 35 9.47 18.95 -1.33
C LEU A 35 8.97 19.05 -2.77
N LEU A 36 7.90 19.81 -3.01
CA LEU A 36 7.34 20.03 -4.35
C LEU A 36 8.07 21.12 -5.15
N LYS A 37 8.85 22.00 -4.51
CA LYS A 37 9.56 23.11 -5.19
C LYS A 37 10.39 22.70 -6.41
N PRO A 38 11.11 21.56 -6.43
CA PRO A 38 11.85 21.11 -7.61
C PRO A 38 10.97 20.89 -8.85
N TYR A 39 9.67 20.67 -8.65
CA TYR A 39 8.69 20.39 -9.71
C TYR A 39 7.84 21.63 -10.07
N ALA A 40 8.22 22.82 -9.58
CA ALA A 40 7.50 24.05 -9.88
C ALA A 40 7.55 24.38 -11.38
N GLY A 41 6.43 24.83 -11.94
CA GLY A 41 6.30 25.18 -13.36
C GLY A 41 5.78 24.05 -14.26
N GLU A 42 5.70 22.82 -13.74
CA GLU A 42 5.04 21.69 -14.41
C GLU A 42 3.51 21.75 -14.26
N ASP A 43 2.78 21.19 -15.23
CA ASP A 43 1.39 20.80 -15.00
C ASP A 43 1.35 19.51 -14.18
N ALA A 44 0.46 19.40 -13.18
CA ALA A 44 0.41 18.23 -12.30
C ALA A 44 -0.99 17.63 -12.20
N ALA A 45 -1.04 16.31 -12.31
CA ALA A 45 -2.18 15.50 -11.91
C ALA A 45 -1.88 14.84 -10.56
N VAL A 46 -2.77 15.01 -9.59
CA VAL A 46 -2.50 14.67 -8.19
C VAL A 46 -3.54 13.71 -7.65
N VAL A 47 -3.10 12.71 -6.91
CA VAL A 47 -3.94 11.84 -6.10
C VAL A 47 -3.43 11.82 -4.66
N MET A 48 -4.30 11.51 -3.70
CA MET A 48 -3.93 11.49 -2.29
C MET A 48 -4.55 10.32 -1.53
N SER A 49 -3.83 9.87 -0.52
CA SER A 49 -4.27 8.92 0.52
C SER A 49 -3.82 9.33 1.94
N GLY A 50 -3.09 10.45 2.05
CA GLY A 50 -2.60 11.00 3.32
C GLY A 50 -3.58 11.91 4.07
N GLU A 51 -4.81 12.09 3.58
CA GLU A 51 -5.73 13.10 4.13
C GLU A 51 -6.27 12.75 5.53
N LEU A 52 -6.05 11.52 6.00
CA LEU A 52 -6.41 11.03 7.33
C LEU A 52 -5.21 10.98 8.30
N ALA A 53 -4.08 11.64 7.99
CA ALA A 53 -2.96 11.70 8.93
C ALA A 53 -3.39 12.32 10.28
N ASP A 54 -2.83 11.81 11.38
CA ASP A 54 -3.24 12.13 12.77
C ASP A 54 -3.19 13.62 13.13
N CYS A 55 -2.47 14.43 12.35
CA CYS A 55 -2.39 15.88 12.52
C CYS A 55 -3.67 16.62 12.07
N PHE A 56 -4.57 15.95 11.34
CA PHE A 56 -5.81 16.55 10.84
C PHE A 56 -7.01 16.15 11.69
N THR A 57 -7.87 17.12 12.01
CA THR A 57 -9.09 16.88 12.81
C THR A 57 -10.12 16.02 12.05
N ASN A 58 -10.17 16.15 10.73
CA ASN A 58 -11.03 15.35 9.85
C ASN A 58 -10.44 15.31 8.43
N LYS A 59 -10.96 14.39 7.59
CA LYS A 59 -10.51 14.22 6.20
C LYS A 59 -10.55 15.52 5.38
N MET A 60 -11.58 16.35 5.55
CA MET A 60 -11.69 17.59 4.77
C MET A 60 -10.60 18.61 5.12
N ASP A 61 -10.13 18.64 6.36
CA ASP A 61 -9.02 19.51 6.76
C ASP A 61 -7.71 19.03 6.15
N GLY A 62 -7.46 17.72 6.12
CA GLY A 62 -6.33 17.12 5.40
C GLY A 62 -6.37 17.43 3.90
N ILE A 63 -7.52 17.24 3.25
CA ILE A 63 -7.70 17.57 1.82
C ILE A 63 -7.41 19.05 1.56
N ARG A 64 -7.95 19.97 2.36
CA ARG A 64 -7.70 21.41 2.20
C ARG A 64 -6.22 21.75 2.33
N TRP A 65 -5.56 21.15 3.32
CA TRP A 65 -4.13 21.36 3.55
C TRP A 65 -3.29 20.86 2.38
N ILE A 66 -3.53 19.63 1.91
CA ILE A 66 -2.81 19.03 0.78
C ILE A 66 -3.03 19.86 -0.49
N VAL A 67 -4.29 20.18 -0.82
CA VAL A 67 -4.62 20.98 -2.01
C VAL A 67 -3.97 22.36 -1.94
N GLY A 68 -3.97 23.00 -0.77
CA GLY A 68 -3.32 24.29 -0.55
C GLY A 68 -1.81 24.24 -0.77
N ALA A 69 -1.13 23.27 -0.14
CA ALA A 69 0.32 23.10 -0.23
C ALA A 69 0.79 22.78 -1.66
N VAL A 70 0.05 21.95 -2.40
CA VAL A 70 0.33 21.68 -3.82
C VAL A 70 0.17 22.95 -4.64
N ARG A 71 -0.93 23.70 -4.45
CA ARG A 71 -1.23 24.89 -5.25
C ARG A 71 -0.35 26.08 -4.99
N GLU A 72 0.26 26.15 -3.81
CA GLU A 72 1.30 27.14 -3.51
C GLU A 72 2.47 27.02 -4.51
N VAL A 73 2.78 25.80 -4.94
CA VAL A 73 3.92 25.50 -5.83
C VAL A 73 3.50 25.28 -7.27
N ILE A 74 2.36 24.61 -7.49
CA ILE A 74 1.82 24.21 -8.80
C ILE A 74 0.36 24.68 -8.90
N PRO A 75 0.12 25.97 -9.23
CA PRO A 75 -1.23 26.55 -9.21
C PRO A 75 -2.25 25.85 -10.13
N ALA A 76 -1.77 25.31 -11.26
CA ALA A 76 -2.59 24.63 -12.27
C ALA A 76 -2.88 23.15 -11.95
N ALA A 77 -2.43 22.63 -10.79
CA ALA A 77 -2.63 21.24 -10.43
C ALA A 77 -4.12 20.84 -10.41
N VAL A 78 -4.40 19.66 -10.96
CA VAL A 78 -5.71 19.00 -10.93
C VAL A 78 -5.67 17.77 -10.03
N PHE A 79 -6.74 17.53 -9.29
CA PHE A 79 -6.79 16.50 -8.24
C PHE A 79 -7.82 15.43 -8.59
N TYR A 80 -7.40 14.17 -8.67
CA TYR A 80 -8.26 13.05 -9.00
C TYR A 80 -9.06 12.59 -7.78
N GLY A 81 -10.37 12.42 -7.95
CA GLY A 81 -11.31 12.01 -6.92
C GLY A 81 -11.81 10.57 -7.08
N THR A 82 -12.36 10.05 -5.99
CA THR A 82 -13.09 8.77 -5.94
C THR A 82 -14.33 8.75 -6.83
N ASP A 83 -14.80 9.89 -7.32
CA ASP A 83 -15.84 10.02 -8.35
C ASP A 83 -15.29 9.85 -9.78
N ALA A 84 -14.03 9.45 -9.92
CA ALA A 84 -13.30 9.34 -11.18
C ALA A 84 -13.25 10.67 -11.97
N ALA A 85 -13.25 11.81 -11.28
CA ALA A 85 -13.18 13.13 -11.88
C ALA A 85 -11.97 13.92 -11.37
N PHE A 86 -11.50 14.85 -12.21
CA PHE A 86 -10.49 15.82 -11.81
C PHE A 86 -11.16 17.08 -11.26
N HIS A 87 -10.66 17.53 -10.10
CA HIS A 87 -11.15 18.69 -9.39
C HIS A 87 -10.06 19.74 -9.28
N THR A 88 -10.49 21.00 -9.23
CA THR A 88 -9.63 22.17 -9.01
C THR A 88 -9.94 22.83 -7.67
N ARG A 89 -10.48 22.09 -6.71
CA ARG A 89 -10.85 22.59 -5.38
C ARG A 89 -10.92 21.44 -4.40
N PRO A 90 -10.71 21.71 -3.10
CA PRO A 90 -10.88 20.67 -2.08
C PRO A 90 -12.34 20.23 -2.04
N VAL A 91 -12.59 18.96 -2.37
CA VAL A 91 -13.90 18.31 -2.29
C VAL A 91 -13.76 16.97 -1.57
N PRO A 92 -14.83 16.45 -0.93
CA PRO A 92 -14.77 15.18 -0.20
C PRO A 92 -14.31 14.00 -1.05
N ALA A 93 -14.60 14.02 -2.36
CA ALA A 93 -14.22 12.95 -3.28
C ALA A 93 -12.71 12.74 -3.40
N LEU A 94 -11.87 13.73 -3.07
CA LEU A 94 -10.41 13.61 -3.17
C LEU A 94 -9.79 12.66 -2.13
N ALA A 95 -10.54 12.26 -1.11
CA ALA A 95 -10.05 11.35 -0.07
C ALA A 95 -9.74 9.96 -0.63
N ALA A 96 -8.52 9.46 -0.38
CA ALA A 96 -8.09 8.10 -0.71
C ALA A 96 -8.45 7.66 -2.14
N ALA A 97 -8.07 8.44 -3.15
CA ALA A 97 -8.38 8.14 -4.55
C ALA A 97 -7.25 7.40 -5.30
N ASN A 98 -6.12 7.14 -4.64
CA ASN A 98 -4.88 6.59 -5.23
C ASN A 98 -5.11 5.22 -5.89
N TRP A 99 -5.80 4.32 -5.19
CA TRP A 99 -6.16 3.00 -5.72
C TRP A 99 -7.14 3.08 -6.90
N LEU A 100 -8.05 4.06 -6.92
CA LEU A 100 -9.01 4.23 -8.01
C LEU A 100 -8.33 4.81 -9.26
N ALA A 101 -7.31 5.67 -9.10
CA ALA A 101 -6.50 6.14 -10.22
C ALA A 101 -5.81 4.97 -10.91
N SER A 102 -5.17 4.07 -10.14
CA SER A 102 -4.59 2.82 -10.66
C SER A 102 -5.63 1.97 -11.39
N ALA A 103 -6.83 1.85 -10.85
CA ALA A 103 -7.91 1.11 -11.49
C ALA A 103 -8.38 1.76 -12.81
N ASP A 104 -8.53 3.09 -12.86
CA ASP A 104 -8.95 3.81 -14.08
C ASP A 104 -7.92 3.67 -15.19
N TYR A 105 -6.63 3.68 -14.83
CA TYR A 105 -5.54 3.47 -15.79
C TYR A 105 -5.55 2.05 -16.35
N LEU A 106 -5.63 1.03 -15.49
CA LEU A 106 -5.44 -0.39 -15.85
C LEU A 106 -6.68 -1.04 -16.47
N ARG A 107 -7.89 -0.56 -16.19
CA ARG A 107 -9.13 -1.22 -16.63
C ARG A 107 -9.31 -1.32 -18.14
N GLU A 108 -8.62 -0.51 -18.93
CA GLU A 108 -8.69 -0.56 -20.40
C GLU A 108 -7.95 -1.78 -20.94
N ASP A 109 -6.74 -2.03 -20.45
CA ASP A 109 -5.85 -3.09 -20.93
C ASP A 109 -6.08 -4.42 -20.17
N TYR A 110 -6.58 -4.35 -18.94
CA TYR A 110 -6.75 -5.50 -18.04
C TYR A 110 -8.20 -5.66 -17.55
N ALA A 111 -9.16 -5.45 -18.46
CA ALA A 111 -10.59 -5.56 -18.19
C ALA A 111 -11.08 -6.97 -17.77
N ASP A 112 -10.22 -7.99 -17.68
CA ASP A 112 -10.54 -9.33 -17.17
C ASP A 112 -9.71 -9.70 -15.92
N ALA A 113 -9.21 -8.70 -15.19
CA ALA A 113 -8.34 -8.92 -14.05
C ALA A 113 -8.85 -8.32 -12.74
N VAL A 114 -8.43 -8.95 -11.64
CA VAL A 114 -8.35 -8.33 -10.32
C VAL A 114 -6.91 -7.87 -10.11
N LEU A 115 -6.72 -6.60 -9.73
CA LEU A 115 -5.44 -6.10 -9.23
C LEU A 115 -5.33 -6.41 -7.74
N LEU A 116 -4.21 -6.99 -7.33
CA LEU A 116 -3.75 -7.12 -5.95
C LEU A 116 -2.48 -6.29 -5.77
N ASP A 117 -2.62 -5.09 -5.22
CA ASP A 117 -1.47 -4.22 -4.90
C ASP A 117 -1.11 -4.38 -3.42
N VAL A 118 0.02 -5.03 -3.13
CA VAL A 118 0.49 -5.28 -1.76
C VAL A 118 1.63 -4.35 -1.43
N GLY A 119 1.30 -3.30 -0.68
CA GLY A 119 2.26 -2.36 -0.14
C GLY A 119 2.89 -2.82 1.18
N SER A 120 3.60 -1.88 1.81
CA SER A 120 4.22 -2.10 3.13
C SER A 120 3.21 -2.30 4.27
N THR A 121 1.98 -1.77 4.12
CA THR A 121 0.98 -1.67 5.19
C THR A 121 -0.34 -2.36 4.85
N THR A 122 -0.76 -2.29 3.60
CA THR A 122 -2.08 -2.70 3.12
C THR A 122 -1.96 -3.51 1.84
N ALA A 123 -2.99 -4.29 1.56
CA ALA A 123 -3.23 -4.95 0.29
C ALA A 123 -4.55 -4.43 -0.30
N ASP A 124 -4.49 -3.80 -1.46
CA ASP A 124 -5.66 -3.34 -2.21
C ASP A 124 -6.08 -4.44 -3.20
N VAL A 125 -7.36 -4.82 -3.17
CA VAL A 125 -7.93 -5.86 -4.04
C VAL A 125 -9.01 -5.25 -4.91
N ILE A 126 -8.76 -5.11 -6.21
CA ILE A 126 -9.54 -4.23 -7.08
C ILE A 126 -10.00 -4.97 -8.34
N PRO A 127 -11.30 -5.29 -8.50
CA PRO A 127 -11.83 -5.85 -9.73
C PRO A 127 -11.89 -4.77 -10.83
N LEU A 128 -11.02 -4.85 -11.84
CA LEU A 128 -10.84 -3.80 -12.83
C LEU A 128 -12.03 -3.67 -13.80
N ASN A 129 -12.80 -4.74 -13.97
CA ASN A 129 -13.96 -4.80 -14.86
C ASN A 129 -15.26 -4.24 -14.25
N CYS A 130 -15.26 -3.91 -12.95
CA CYS A 130 -16.40 -3.35 -12.22
C CYS A 130 -16.20 -1.87 -11.88
N PHE A 131 -15.49 -1.11 -12.72
CA PHE A 131 -15.03 0.24 -12.39
C PHE A 131 -16.14 1.20 -11.93
N GLU A 132 -17.33 1.13 -12.52
CA GLU A 132 -18.45 1.99 -12.11
C GLU A 132 -18.91 1.73 -10.66
N ASP A 133 -18.84 0.48 -10.20
CA ASP A 133 -19.18 0.11 -8.82
C ASP A 133 -18.10 0.54 -7.82
N LEU A 134 -16.89 0.83 -8.30
CA LEU A 134 -15.78 1.31 -7.47
C LEU A 134 -15.88 2.80 -7.15
N LYS A 135 -16.60 3.57 -7.97
CA LYS A 135 -16.69 5.03 -7.80
C LYS A 135 -17.38 5.38 -6.47
N GLY A 136 -16.78 6.33 -5.76
CA GLY A 136 -17.27 6.86 -4.49
C GLY A 136 -17.07 5.92 -3.29
N LEU A 137 -16.43 4.75 -3.46
CA LEU A 137 -16.11 3.89 -2.34
C LEU A 137 -15.11 4.57 -1.41
N THR A 138 -15.49 4.69 -0.14
CA THR A 138 -14.59 5.11 0.93
C THR A 138 -13.77 3.93 1.44
N ASP A 139 -12.64 4.16 2.09
CA ASP A 139 -11.86 3.07 2.71
C ASP A 139 -12.68 2.24 3.69
N THR A 140 -13.61 2.85 4.42
CA THR A 140 -14.53 2.11 5.29
C THR A 140 -15.40 1.12 4.50
N ARG A 141 -15.91 1.52 3.32
CA ARG A 141 -16.65 0.61 2.45
C ARG A 141 -15.73 -0.43 1.82
N ARG A 142 -14.52 -0.06 1.42
CA ARG A 142 -13.52 -1.00 0.88
C ARG A 142 -13.13 -2.08 1.90
N LEU A 143 -12.99 -1.72 3.18
CA LEU A 143 -12.80 -2.69 4.27
C LEU A 143 -13.99 -3.65 4.40
N GLN A 144 -15.22 -3.13 4.31
CA GLN A 144 -16.45 -3.93 4.38
C GLN A 144 -16.58 -4.90 3.19
N GLU A 145 -16.24 -4.46 1.99
CA GLU A 145 -16.27 -5.24 0.75
C GLU A 145 -14.99 -6.07 0.53
N ARG A 146 -14.01 -6.00 1.43
CA ARG A 146 -12.70 -6.68 1.33
C ARG A 146 -11.83 -6.24 0.15
N TYR A 147 -12.09 -5.06 -0.41
CA TYR A 147 -11.24 -4.41 -1.41
C TYR A 147 -10.04 -3.68 -0.80
N LEU A 148 -10.01 -3.57 0.52
CA LEU A 148 -8.87 -3.11 1.30
C LEU A 148 -8.65 -4.12 2.44
N VAL A 149 -7.49 -4.75 2.47
CA VAL A 149 -7.06 -5.62 3.56
C VAL A 149 -5.91 -4.95 4.30
N TYR A 150 -6.06 -4.78 5.62
CA TYR A 150 -5.11 -4.00 6.42
C TYR A 150 -3.88 -4.80 6.88
N THR A 151 -3.22 -5.45 5.91
CA THR A 151 -1.91 -6.05 6.11
C THR A 151 -1.04 -5.89 4.87
N GLY A 152 0.26 -5.77 5.05
CA GLY A 152 1.24 -5.65 3.98
C GLY A 152 2.59 -6.20 4.40
N MET A 153 3.59 -6.02 3.55
CA MET A 153 4.86 -6.73 3.67
C MET A 153 5.74 -6.29 4.84
N LEU A 154 5.55 -5.09 5.41
CA LEU A 154 6.54 -4.54 6.35
C LEU A 154 6.01 -4.14 7.74
N ARG A 155 4.81 -3.55 7.82
CA ARG A 155 4.38 -2.75 8.97
C ARG A 155 3.29 -3.39 9.84
N THR A 156 2.78 -4.56 9.46
CA THR A 156 1.68 -5.20 10.20
C THR A 156 2.21 -5.78 11.51
N ASN A 157 1.63 -5.41 12.66
CA ASN A 157 1.95 -6.09 13.93
C ASN A 157 1.51 -7.56 13.84
N VAL A 158 2.41 -8.51 14.12
CA VAL A 158 2.14 -9.96 14.07
C VAL A 158 0.87 -10.32 14.85
N ALA A 159 0.68 -9.74 16.03
CA ALA A 159 -0.46 -10.01 16.91
C ALA A 159 -1.84 -9.60 16.34
N THR A 160 -1.88 -8.85 15.23
CA THR A 160 -3.15 -8.44 14.58
C THR A 160 -3.74 -9.51 13.69
N LEU A 161 -2.94 -10.48 13.22
CA LEU A 161 -3.40 -11.57 12.35
C LEU A 161 -3.39 -12.94 13.04
N VAL A 162 -2.56 -13.11 14.07
CA VAL A 162 -2.51 -14.33 14.87
C VAL A 162 -2.76 -14.01 16.33
N SER A 163 -3.73 -14.67 16.96
CA SER A 163 -3.99 -14.58 18.41
C SER A 163 -3.26 -15.66 19.22
N SER A 164 -2.82 -16.71 18.53
CA SER A 164 -2.01 -17.81 19.07
C SER A 164 -1.23 -18.48 17.94
N VAL A 165 -0.18 -19.19 18.33
CA VAL A 165 0.65 -20.03 17.45
C VAL A 165 0.80 -21.41 18.09
N THR A 166 1.01 -22.45 17.29
CA THR A 166 1.38 -23.76 17.80
C THR A 166 2.90 -23.86 17.90
N LEU A 167 3.44 -23.92 19.12
CA LEU A 167 4.86 -24.14 19.41
C LEU A 167 5.04 -25.49 20.08
N ASP A 168 5.90 -26.33 19.52
CA ASP A 168 6.16 -27.70 20.01
C ASP A 168 4.88 -28.52 20.28
N GLY A 169 3.89 -28.38 19.39
CA GLY A 169 2.59 -29.05 19.49
C GLY A 169 1.61 -28.44 20.49
N THR A 170 1.99 -27.36 21.18
CA THR A 170 1.16 -26.67 22.17
C THR A 170 0.65 -25.35 21.61
N VAL A 171 -0.64 -25.06 21.81
CA VAL A 171 -1.21 -23.76 21.45
C VAL A 171 -0.74 -22.71 22.45
N THR A 172 0.06 -21.76 21.97
CA THR A 172 0.66 -20.68 22.75
C THR A 172 0.03 -19.35 22.31
N PRO A 173 -0.69 -18.65 23.21
CA PRO A 173 -1.17 -17.29 22.94
C PRO A 173 -0.01 -16.33 22.64
N VAL A 174 -0.24 -15.36 21.76
CA VAL A 174 0.75 -14.31 21.49
C VAL A 174 0.50 -13.08 22.36
N SER A 175 1.57 -12.37 22.70
CA SER A 175 1.51 -11.03 23.28
C SER A 175 0.90 -10.04 22.29
N THR A 176 0.11 -9.08 22.80
CA THR A 176 -0.45 -7.98 22.00
C THR A 176 0.54 -6.83 21.80
N GLU A 177 1.67 -6.84 22.51
CA GLU A 177 2.74 -5.84 22.38
C GLU A 177 3.34 -5.82 20.97
N TYR A 178 3.80 -4.64 20.53
CA TYR A 178 4.44 -4.48 19.22
C TYR A 178 5.89 -4.95 19.23
N PHE A 179 6.10 -6.26 19.37
CA PHE A 179 7.44 -6.86 19.38
C PHE A 179 7.99 -7.19 18.01
N ALA A 180 7.12 -7.63 17.08
CA ALA A 180 7.50 -8.03 15.73
C ALA A 180 6.47 -7.50 14.72
N SER A 181 6.96 -7.15 13.52
CA SER A 181 6.13 -6.77 12.38
C SER A 181 6.14 -7.84 11.28
N SER A 182 5.32 -7.66 10.25
CA SER A 182 5.33 -8.52 9.05
C SER A 182 6.70 -8.57 8.39
N ALA A 183 7.46 -7.45 8.37
CA ALA A 183 8.83 -7.43 7.86
C ALA A 183 9.73 -8.47 8.55
N ASP A 184 9.58 -8.67 9.86
CA ASP A 184 10.38 -9.66 10.60
C ASP A 184 10.07 -11.09 10.14
N ALA A 185 8.78 -11.41 9.95
CA ALA A 185 8.36 -12.70 9.42
C ALA A 185 8.86 -12.89 7.98
N HIS A 186 8.66 -11.92 7.12
CA HIS A 186 9.08 -11.99 5.71
C HIS A 186 10.60 -12.07 5.55
N LEU A 187 11.37 -11.34 6.35
CA LEU A 187 12.84 -11.38 6.29
C LEU A 187 13.36 -12.76 6.69
N VAL A 188 12.84 -13.32 7.79
CA VAL A 188 13.26 -14.65 8.28
C VAL A 188 12.84 -15.76 7.31
N LEU A 189 11.70 -15.62 6.63
CA LEU A 189 11.24 -16.56 5.61
C LEU A 189 11.92 -16.35 4.24
N GLY A 190 12.73 -15.31 4.07
CA GLY A 190 13.40 -15.00 2.81
C GLY A 190 12.45 -14.46 1.73
N HIS A 191 11.31 -13.92 2.12
CA HIS A 191 10.35 -13.29 1.22
C HIS A 191 10.79 -11.88 0.79
N ILE A 192 11.63 -11.23 1.61
CA ILE A 192 12.23 -9.92 1.34
C ILE A 192 13.71 -9.96 1.71
N ALA A 193 14.51 -9.10 1.08
CA ALA A 193 15.90 -8.86 1.44
C ALA A 193 16.00 -7.84 2.60
N PRO A 194 17.14 -7.77 3.33
CA PRO A 194 17.36 -6.74 4.35
C PRO A 194 17.16 -5.31 3.84
N GLU A 195 17.49 -5.04 2.59
CA GLU A 195 17.37 -3.73 1.94
C GLU A 195 15.90 -3.31 1.74
N ASP A 196 15.00 -4.29 1.54
CA ASP A 196 13.57 -4.06 1.36
C ASP A 196 12.87 -3.72 2.70
N TYR A 197 13.49 -4.05 3.83
CA TYR A 197 13.02 -3.69 5.17
C TYR A 197 13.26 -2.19 5.43
N THR A 198 12.53 -1.34 4.72
CA THR A 198 12.71 0.12 4.77
C THR A 198 12.10 0.77 6.00
N SER A 199 11.04 0.19 6.59
CA SER A 199 10.42 0.70 7.82
C SER A 199 11.32 0.53 9.06
N PRO A 200 11.18 1.35 10.11
CA PRO A 200 11.83 1.09 11.39
C PRO A 200 11.44 -0.27 11.96
N ALA A 201 12.41 -1.00 12.52
CA ALA A 201 12.12 -2.22 13.26
C ALA A 201 11.37 -1.89 14.57
N PRO A 202 10.49 -2.77 15.09
CA PRO A 202 9.74 -2.51 16.32
C PRO A 202 10.58 -2.12 17.54
N ASP A 203 11.78 -2.69 17.67
CA ASP A 203 12.74 -2.36 18.73
C ASP A 203 13.78 -1.30 18.34
N ASN A 204 13.63 -0.67 17.17
CA ASN A 204 14.60 0.23 16.53
C ASN A 204 16.00 -0.40 16.36
N GLY A 205 16.11 -1.73 16.44
CA GLY A 205 17.35 -2.46 16.28
C GLY A 205 17.72 -2.74 14.83
N GLU A 206 18.70 -3.63 14.67
CA GLU A 206 19.16 -4.09 13.37
C GLU A 206 18.04 -4.82 12.59
N LYS A 207 18.14 -4.76 11.26
CA LYS A 207 17.21 -5.37 10.31
C LYS A 207 17.84 -6.61 9.65
N THR A 208 18.46 -7.45 10.47
CA THR A 208 19.05 -8.72 10.06
C THR A 208 18.11 -9.88 10.40
N PRO A 209 18.25 -11.03 9.73
CA PRO A 209 17.48 -12.24 10.07
C PRO A 209 17.61 -12.61 11.55
N GLU A 210 18.81 -12.49 12.14
CA GLU A 210 19.06 -12.81 13.56
C GLU A 210 18.32 -11.85 14.50
N ALA A 211 18.30 -10.55 14.17
CA ALA A 211 17.54 -9.57 14.95
C ALA A 211 16.03 -9.77 14.83
N ALA A 212 15.54 -10.09 13.64
CA ALA A 212 14.13 -10.42 13.39
C ALA A 212 13.69 -11.69 14.14
N LEU A 213 14.53 -12.74 14.20
CA LEU A 213 14.28 -13.94 15.00
C LEU A 213 14.10 -13.60 16.49
N ARG A 214 14.95 -12.73 17.05
CA ARG A 214 14.80 -12.26 18.44
C ARG A 214 13.48 -11.53 18.66
N ARG A 215 13.07 -10.67 17.73
CA ARG A 215 11.78 -9.97 17.80
C ARG A 215 10.60 -10.93 17.72
N LEU A 216 10.65 -11.92 16.82
CA LEU A 216 9.63 -12.95 16.68
C LEU A 216 9.51 -13.85 17.92
N ALA A 217 10.60 -14.17 18.59
CA ALA A 217 10.56 -14.93 19.85
C ALA A 217 9.78 -14.19 20.96
N ARG A 218 9.96 -12.87 21.05
CA ARG A 218 9.24 -12.03 22.03
C ARG A 218 7.72 -12.01 21.81
N VAL A 219 7.23 -12.33 20.62
CA VAL A 219 5.78 -12.43 20.32
C VAL A 219 5.10 -13.45 21.24
N VAL A 220 5.80 -14.50 21.66
CA VAL A 220 5.30 -15.50 22.63
C VAL A 220 5.93 -15.33 24.01
N CYS A 221 6.41 -14.13 24.32
CA CYS A 221 7.09 -13.79 25.57
C CYS A 221 8.36 -14.63 25.86
N ALA A 222 9.02 -15.14 24.82
CA ALA A 222 10.23 -15.93 24.90
C ALA A 222 11.45 -15.21 24.31
N ASP A 223 12.62 -15.84 24.39
CA ASP A 223 13.82 -15.49 23.64
C ASP A 223 14.36 -16.71 22.85
N LEU A 224 15.50 -16.53 22.18
CA LEU A 224 16.09 -17.60 21.37
C LEU A 224 16.74 -18.70 22.19
N ASP A 225 17.07 -18.47 23.46
CA ASP A 225 17.61 -19.52 24.34
C ASP A 225 16.49 -20.49 24.74
N GLU A 226 15.26 -19.99 24.85
CA GLU A 226 14.08 -20.80 25.20
C GLU A 226 13.48 -21.57 24.02
N ILE A 227 13.19 -20.90 22.89
CA ILE A 227 12.47 -21.53 21.76
C ILE A 227 13.35 -21.82 20.54
N GLY A 228 14.60 -21.40 20.56
CA GLY A 228 15.52 -21.51 19.44
C GLY A 228 15.09 -20.73 18.19
N GLU A 229 15.92 -20.78 17.16
CA GLU A 229 15.56 -20.22 15.85
C GLU A 229 14.36 -20.94 15.22
N SER A 230 14.23 -22.25 15.45
CA SER A 230 13.12 -23.06 14.93
C SER A 230 11.77 -22.61 15.49
N GLY A 231 11.70 -22.26 16.77
CA GLY A 231 10.50 -21.72 17.39
C GLY A 231 10.13 -20.36 16.81
N ALA A 232 11.09 -19.43 16.71
CA ALA A 232 10.86 -18.12 16.10
C ALA A 232 10.43 -18.21 14.61
N ARG A 233 11.05 -19.10 13.83
CA ARG A 233 10.62 -19.41 12.45
C ARG A 233 9.21 -20.00 12.39
N THR A 234 8.79 -20.73 13.41
CA THR A 234 7.42 -21.29 13.51
C THR A 234 6.39 -20.20 13.77
N VAL A 235 6.72 -19.16 14.55
CA VAL A 235 5.90 -17.95 14.67
C VAL A 235 5.76 -17.27 13.31
N ALA A 236 6.88 -17.04 12.61
CA ALA A 236 6.87 -16.39 11.29
C ALA A 236 6.01 -17.14 10.26
N ARG A 237 6.14 -18.47 10.18
CA ARG A 237 5.34 -19.30 9.25
C ARG A 237 3.85 -19.22 9.53
N GLN A 238 3.43 -19.29 10.80
CA GLN A 238 2.01 -19.22 11.15
C GLN A 238 1.42 -17.83 10.93
N PHE A 239 2.20 -16.77 11.17
CA PHE A 239 1.83 -15.42 10.76
C PHE A 239 1.63 -15.34 9.23
N TRP A 240 2.60 -15.84 8.46
CA TRP A 240 2.53 -15.84 7.00
C TRP A 240 1.31 -16.61 6.49
N ASP A 241 1.03 -17.79 7.03
CA ASP A 241 -0.16 -18.56 6.66
C ASP A 241 -1.45 -17.79 6.92
N ALA A 242 -1.55 -17.08 8.04
CA ALA A 242 -2.70 -16.23 8.35
C ALA A 242 -2.82 -15.04 7.38
N GLN A 243 -1.70 -14.37 7.09
CA GLN A 243 -1.64 -13.23 6.17
C GLN A 243 -2.00 -13.63 4.73
N ARG A 244 -1.37 -14.68 4.21
CA ARG A 244 -1.68 -15.25 2.91
C ARG A 244 -3.16 -15.63 2.81
N THR A 245 -3.70 -16.27 3.84
CA THR A 245 -5.11 -16.70 3.85
C THR A 245 -6.07 -15.52 3.80
N VAL A 246 -5.84 -14.44 4.56
CA VAL A 246 -6.75 -13.29 4.55
C VAL A 246 -6.72 -12.56 3.19
N ILE A 247 -5.55 -12.42 2.58
CA ILE A 247 -5.40 -11.80 1.26
C ILE A 247 -6.01 -12.70 0.17
N ALA A 248 -5.71 -14.01 0.17
CA ALA A 248 -6.27 -14.96 -0.78
C ALA A 248 -7.81 -14.95 -0.77
N ARG A 249 -8.42 -14.93 0.42
CA ARG A 249 -9.89 -14.84 0.56
C ARG A 249 -10.47 -13.54 0.02
N ALA A 250 -9.74 -12.44 0.15
CA ALA A 250 -10.17 -11.15 -0.41
C ALA A 250 -10.12 -11.18 -1.95
N VAL A 251 -9.06 -11.76 -2.52
CA VAL A 251 -8.93 -12.00 -3.96
C VAL A 251 -10.02 -12.92 -4.48
N GLU A 252 -10.24 -14.08 -3.84
CA GLU A 252 -11.33 -15.01 -4.18
C GLU A 252 -12.71 -14.32 -4.16
N HIS A 253 -12.94 -13.46 -3.17
CA HIS A 253 -14.18 -12.68 -3.08
C HIS A 253 -14.33 -11.73 -4.26
N ALA A 254 -13.28 -10.97 -4.60
CA ALA A 254 -13.28 -10.05 -5.74
C ALA A 254 -13.49 -10.79 -7.07
N VAL A 255 -12.76 -11.90 -7.29
CA VAL A 255 -12.89 -12.76 -8.48
C VAL A 255 -14.31 -13.32 -8.61
N SER A 256 -14.88 -13.84 -7.52
CA SER A 256 -16.24 -14.39 -7.51
C SER A 256 -17.29 -13.32 -7.87
N ARG A 257 -17.10 -12.09 -7.39
CA ARG A 257 -18.00 -10.97 -7.65
C ARG A 257 -17.89 -10.43 -9.07
N SER A 258 -16.67 -10.35 -9.60
CA SER A 258 -16.37 -9.72 -10.88
C SER A 258 -16.44 -10.69 -12.06
N GLY A 259 -16.25 -11.99 -11.83
CA GLY A 259 -16.06 -12.98 -12.87
C GLY A 259 -14.71 -12.89 -13.59
N ALA A 260 -13.77 -12.10 -13.08
CA ALA A 260 -12.45 -11.90 -13.69
C ALA A 260 -11.66 -13.21 -13.77
N GLY A 261 -11.05 -13.47 -14.94
CA GLY A 261 -10.25 -14.67 -15.19
C GLY A 261 -8.78 -14.57 -14.78
N ARG A 262 -8.30 -13.38 -14.41
CA ARG A 262 -6.88 -13.10 -14.15
C ARG A 262 -6.62 -12.39 -12.82
N LEU A 263 -5.45 -12.64 -12.26
CA LEU A 263 -4.91 -11.91 -11.11
C LEU A 263 -3.62 -11.20 -11.55
N ILE A 264 -3.58 -9.89 -11.34
CA ILE A 264 -2.39 -9.06 -11.54
C ILE A 264 -1.93 -8.59 -10.17
N THR A 265 -0.64 -8.65 -9.91
CA THR A 265 -0.06 -8.22 -8.63
C THR A 265 0.89 -7.04 -8.80
N ALA A 266 0.86 -6.11 -7.85
CA ALA A 266 1.75 -4.94 -7.82
C ALA A 266 2.26 -4.67 -6.40
N GLY A 267 3.23 -3.74 -6.30
CA GLY A 267 3.86 -3.35 -5.04
C GLY A 267 4.91 -4.35 -4.53
N ILE A 268 5.51 -4.06 -3.37
CA ILE A 268 6.57 -4.87 -2.75
C ILE A 268 6.22 -6.37 -2.58
N GLY A 269 4.93 -6.71 -2.47
CA GLY A 269 4.49 -8.10 -2.37
C GLY A 269 4.26 -8.81 -3.72
N ALA A 270 4.42 -8.13 -4.86
CA ALA A 270 3.98 -8.61 -6.17
C ALA A 270 4.50 -10.02 -6.49
N ASP A 271 5.81 -10.21 -6.53
CA ASP A 271 6.44 -11.49 -6.87
C ASP A 271 5.99 -12.64 -5.95
N LEU A 272 5.88 -12.36 -4.65
CA LEU A 272 5.45 -13.36 -3.68
C LEU A 272 4.00 -13.79 -3.95
N PHE A 273 3.09 -12.83 -4.08
CA PHE A 273 1.67 -13.13 -4.25
C PHE A 273 1.33 -13.64 -5.65
N ALA A 274 2.07 -13.24 -6.70
CA ALA A 274 1.96 -13.83 -8.03
C ALA A 274 2.25 -15.33 -7.97
N ARG A 275 3.37 -15.73 -7.33
CA ARG A 275 3.75 -17.14 -7.15
C ARG A 275 2.74 -17.91 -6.28
N GLU A 276 2.26 -17.30 -5.20
CA GLU A 276 1.39 -17.99 -4.24
C GLU A 276 -0.06 -18.14 -4.72
N LEU A 277 -0.55 -17.20 -5.53
CA LEU A 277 -1.95 -17.16 -5.98
C LEU A 277 -2.12 -17.45 -7.48
N GLY A 278 -1.04 -17.70 -8.21
CA GLY A 278 -1.09 -17.98 -9.65
C GLY A 278 -1.40 -16.76 -10.52
N GLY A 279 -0.90 -15.58 -10.12
CA GLY A 279 -1.04 -14.31 -10.85
C GLY A 279 0.18 -13.96 -11.70
N VAL A 280 0.11 -12.79 -12.35
CA VAL A 280 1.22 -12.16 -13.10
C VAL A 280 1.58 -10.83 -12.47
N THR A 281 2.87 -10.45 -12.48
CA THR A 281 3.32 -9.18 -11.93
C THR A 281 3.11 -8.06 -12.94
N LEU A 282 2.66 -6.90 -12.46
CA LEU A 282 2.48 -5.72 -13.30
C LEU A 282 3.83 -5.14 -13.77
N ASP A 283 4.90 -5.37 -13.01
CA ASP A 283 6.27 -4.92 -13.29
C ASP A 283 6.81 -5.47 -14.61
N GLU A 284 6.44 -6.70 -14.99
CA GLU A 284 6.78 -7.27 -16.30
C GLU A 284 6.16 -6.46 -17.47
N GLU A 285 5.11 -5.68 -17.21
CA GLU A 285 4.36 -4.93 -18.21
C GLU A 285 4.61 -3.41 -18.17
N ILE A 286 4.83 -2.80 -16.99
CA ILE A 286 5.03 -1.34 -16.85
C ILE A 286 6.39 -0.91 -16.25
N GLY A 287 7.26 -1.85 -15.86
CA GLY A 287 8.63 -1.57 -15.40
C GLY A 287 8.73 -0.86 -14.04
N GLU A 288 9.81 -0.08 -13.85
CA GLU A 288 10.18 0.60 -12.58
C GLU A 288 9.10 1.52 -12.00
N VAL A 289 8.05 1.84 -12.76
CA VAL A 289 6.98 2.75 -12.34
C VAL A 289 5.95 2.08 -11.41
N SER A 290 6.01 0.76 -11.24
CA SER A 290 5.12 -0.01 -10.35
C SER A 290 5.18 0.46 -8.89
N ASP A 291 6.37 0.82 -8.39
CA ASP A 291 6.56 1.34 -7.03
C ASP A 291 5.86 2.70 -6.79
N ALA A 292 5.49 3.38 -7.87
CA ALA A 292 4.73 4.63 -7.85
C ALA A 292 3.47 4.55 -8.74
N LEU A 293 2.85 3.38 -8.84
CA LEU A 293 1.70 3.12 -9.70
C LEU A 293 0.60 4.20 -9.59
N PRO A 294 0.16 4.65 -8.40
CA PRO A 294 -0.88 5.69 -8.34
C PRO A 294 -0.45 7.04 -8.94
N ALA A 295 0.82 7.43 -8.77
CA ALA A 295 1.36 8.66 -9.34
C ALA A 295 1.46 8.55 -10.86
N TYR A 296 1.93 7.41 -11.38
CA TYR A 296 1.96 7.15 -12.82
C TYR A 296 0.54 7.10 -13.41
N ALA A 297 -0.35 6.34 -12.80
CA ALA A 297 -1.72 6.16 -13.26
C ALA A 297 -2.47 7.50 -13.33
N VAL A 298 -2.37 8.36 -12.31
CA VAL A 298 -3.07 9.66 -12.32
C VAL A 298 -2.56 10.58 -13.43
N ARG A 299 -1.26 10.53 -13.75
CA ARG A 299 -0.66 11.24 -14.89
C ARG A 299 -1.23 10.73 -16.21
N GLU A 300 -1.21 9.43 -16.43
CA GLU A 300 -1.67 8.82 -17.68
C GLU A 300 -3.18 9.05 -17.90
N VAL A 301 -3.98 8.93 -16.84
CA VAL A 301 -5.42 9.24 -16.88
C VAL A 301 -5.67 10.72 -17.22
N ALA A 302 -4.87 11.65 -16.69
CA ALA A 302 -4.96 13.06 -17.03
C ALA A 302 -4.59 13.34 -18.50
N LEU A 303 -3.48 12.75 -18.97
CA LEU A 303 -3.02 12.88 -20.35
C LEU A 303 -4.03 12.33 -21.36
N ARG A 304 -4.62 11.16 -21.09
CA ARG A 304 -5.69 10.56 -21.94
C ARG A 304 -6.88 11.51 -22.07
N ARG A 305 -7.32 12.13 -20.97
CA ARG A 305 -8.46 13.07 -20.98
C ARG A 305 -8.14 14.39 -21.67
N ALA A 306 -6.89 14.86 -21.60
CA ALA A 306 -6.45 16.07 -22.28
C ALA A 306 -6.28 15.87 -23.81
N GLY A 307 -5.91 14.67 -24.26
CA GLY A 307 -5.78 14.33 -25.69
C GLY A 307 -7.08 13.90 -26.38
N GLY A 308 -8.15 13.62 -25.62
CA GLY A 308 -9.46 13.19 -26.12
C GLY A 308 -10.46 14.32 -26.42
N THR A 309 -10.03 15.58 -26.33
CA THR A 309 -10.80 16.79 -26.72
C THR A 309 -10.38 17.29 -28.09
#